data_AF-A0A024UC38-F1
#
_entry.id   AF-A0A024UC38-F1
#
_cell.length_a   1.000
_cell.length_b   1.000
_cell.length_c   1.000
_cell.angle_alpha   90.00
_cell.angle_beta   90.00
_cell.angle_gamma   90.00
#
_symmetry.space_group_name_H-M   'P 1'
#
loop_
_entity.id
_entity.type
_entity.pdbx_description
1 polymer ?
#
loop_
_entity_poly.entity_id
_entity_poly.type
_entity_poly.pdbx_seq_one_letter_code
_entity_poly.pdbx_strand_id
1 'polypeptide(L)'
;MMLCGRVRAVAWIDVGAATRAFSYVSIPAADTKKRGLPQLQPDRFKVLANACLTRVESALKPLHPPVNDVFVVSRTSNPDSLLLSLAAHEFQLKVLVRSQKIELESPVRTTR
;
A
#
# COMPACT_ATOMS: atom_id res chain seq x y z
N MET A 1 -27.34 16.94 -10.70
CA MET A 1 -27.26 18.40 -10.88
C MET A 1 -25.86 18.85 -10.51
N MET A 2 -25.14 19.49 -11.43
CA MET A 2 -23.79 20.05 -11.21
C MET A 2 -23.92 21.37 -10.44
N LEU A 3 -23.11 21.55 -9.38
CA LEU A 3 -22.79 22.89 -8.89
C LEU A 3 -21.28 23.05 -9.01
N CYS A 4 -20.89 23.85 -9.99
CA CYS A 4 -19.50 24.08 -10.35
C CYS A 4 -18.97 25.24 -9.51
N GLY A 5 -17.78 25.05 -8.98
CA GLY A 5 -17.08 26.07 -8.22
C GLY A 5 -15.93 26.69 -9.01
N ARG A 6 -15.97 27.99 -9.32
CA ARG A 6 -14.97 28.65 -10.19
C ARG A 6 -14.04 29.59 -9.44
N VAL A 7 -12.79 29.20 -9.19
CA VAL A 7 -11.71 30.08 -8.70
C VAL A 7 -10.97 30.71 -9.90
N ARG A 8 -10.86 32.05 -10.06
CA ARG A 8 -9.72 32.55 -10.88
C ARG A 8 -8.47 32.30 -10.07
N ALA A 9 -7.62 31.46 -10.62
CA ALA A 9 -6.22 31.75 -10.57
C ALA A 9 -5.99 32.96 -11.48
N VAL A 10 -5.80 34.11 -10.85
CA VAL A 10 -4.94 35.13 -11.45
C VAL A 10 -3.56 34.62 -11.25
N ALA A 11 -3.16 33.75 -12.15
CA ALA A 11 -1.74 33.63 -12.34
C ALA A 11 -1.33 35.05 -12.83
N TRP A 12 -0.20 35.60 -12.42
CA TRP A 12 0.42 36.71 -13.15
C TRP A 12 1.53 36.01 -13.90
N ILE A 13 1.36 35.92 -15.22
CA ILE A 13 2.50 35.71 -16.11
C ILE A 13 2.83 37.16 -16.42
N ASP A 14 4.04 37.33 -16.89
CA ASP A 14 4.39 38.42 -17.75
C ASP A 14 5.07 39.55 -17.03
N VAL A 15 6.36 39.69 -17.35
CA VAL A 15 6.62 40.51 -18.52
C VAL A 15 7.49 39.68 -19.49
N GLY A 16 7.06 39.26 -20.68
CA GLY A 16 6.35 39.99 -21.74
C GLY A 16 4.84 40.20 -21.62
N ALA A 17 4.52 41.33 -20.97
CA ALA A 17 3.23 42.03 -20.95
C ALA A 17 1.99 41.32 -20.35
N ALA A 18 1.52 41.96 -19.27
CA ALA A 18 0.11 42.26 -19.00
C ALA A 18 -0.57 41.51 -17.84
N THR A 19 -0.60 42.23 -16.71
CA THR A 19 -1.83 42.52 -15.95
C THR A 19 -2.83 41.38 -15.85
N ARG A 20 -2.74 40.55 -14.82
CA ARG A 20 -3.78 39.55 -14.58
C ARG A 20 -4.83 40.05 -13.59
N ALA A 21 -6.07 40.07 -14.06
CA ALA A 21 -7.27 40.52 -13.35
C ALA A 21 -7.86 39.41 -12.47
N PHE A 22 -8.24 39.73 -11.22
CA PHE A 22 -8.80 38.84 -10.16
C PHE A 22 -10.31 38.64 -10.21
N SER A 23 -10.77 37.39 -10.21
CA SER A 23 -12.16 37.03 -9.96
C SER A 23 -12.26 35.67 -9.29
N TYR A 24 -13.21 35.59 -8.40
CA TYR A 24 -13.13 34.65 -7.31
C TYR A 24 -14.03 33.44 -7.53
N VAL A 25 -13.70 32.49 -6.67
CA VAL A 25 -14.14 31.12 -6.37
C VAL A 25 -15.63 30.93 -6.22
N SER A 26 -16.09 29.74 -6.60
CA SER A 26 -17.09 28.99 -5.82
C SER A 26 -16.53 27.60 -5.51
N ILE A 27 -16.99 26.91 -4.45
CA ILE A 27 -16.54 25.55 -4.07
C ILE A 27 -17.77 24.65 -3.91
N PRO A 28 -17.84 23.46 -4.54
CA PRO A 28 -18.96 22.54 -4.37
C PRO A 28 -18.81 21.68 -3.11
N ALA A 29 -19.94 21.44 -2.44
CA ALA A 29 -20.07 20.62 -1.24
C ALA A 29 -19.53 19.19 -1.43
N ALA A 30 -18.85 18.69 -0.40
CA ALA A 30 -18.17 17.40 -0.40
C ALA A 30 -19.17 16.22 -0.40
N ASP A 31 -19.38 15.66 -1.57
CA ASP A 31 -19.94 14.33 -1.75
C ASP A 31 -18.84 13.33 -1.35
N THR A 32 -18.82 12.85 -0.09
CA THR A 32 -17.92 11.76 0.33
C THR A 32 -18.41 10.44 -0.28
N LYS A 33 -18.38 10.37 -1.61
CA LYS A 33 -18.18 9.11 -2.32
C LYS A 33 -16.96 8.50 -1.64
N LYS A 34 -17.14 7.33 -1.02
CA LYS A 34 -16.02 6.49 -0.58
C LYS A 34 -15.16 6.28 -1.83
N ARG A 35 -14.16 7.15 -2.05
CA ARG A 35 -13.16 6.94 -3.10
C ARG A 35 -12.58 5.60 -2.75
N GLY A 36 -12.83 4.59 -3.59
CA GLY A 36 -12.04 3.37 -3.53
C GLY A 36 -10.59 3.81 -3.45
N LEU A 37 -9.86 3.28 -2.47
CA LEU A 37 -8.42 3.53 -2.37
C LEU A 37 -7.82 3.34 -3.76
N PRO A 38 -6.93 4.24 -4.22
CA PRO A 38 -6.35 4.13 -5.54
C PRO A 38 -5.70 2.75 -5.68
N GLN A 39 -6.30 1.89 -6.51
CA GLN A 39 -5.75 0.58 -6.78
C GLN A 39 -4.49 0.77 -7.62
N LEU A 40 -3.40 0.17 -7.17
CA LEU A 40 -2.16 0.14 -7.92
C LEU A 40 -2.35 -0.70 -9.18
N GLN A 41 -1.44 -0.56 -10.14
CA GLN A 41 -1.34 -1.59 -11.18
C GLN A 41 -0.93 -2.91 -10.52
N PRO A 42 -1.53 -4.07 -10.88
CA PRO A 42 -1.24 -5.37 -10.24
C PRO A 42 0.26 -5.69 -10.20
N ASP A 43 1.00 -5.36 -11.26
CA ASP A 43 2.44 -5.58 -11.35
C ASP A 43 3.22 -4.70 -10.36
N ARG A 44 2.80 -3.44 -10.18
CA ARG A 44 3.41 -2.53 -9.19
C ARG A 44 3.17 -3.01 -7.77
N PHE A 45 1.95 -3.48 -7.49
CA PHE A 45 1.65 -4.08 -6.19
C PHE A 45 2.50 -5.33 -5.94
N LYS A 46 2.64 -6.21 -6.94
CA LYS A 46 3.47 -7.43 -6.84
C LYS A 46 4.93 -7.10 -6.55
N VAL A 47 5.50 -6.07 -7.19
CA VAL A 47 6.87 -5.60 -6.91
C VAL A 47 7.02 -5.10 -5.48
N LEU A 48 6.08 -4.28 -5.01
CA LEU A 48 6.10 -3.76 -3.63
C LEU A 48 5.91 -4.86 -2.59
N ALA A 49 5.00 -5.80 -2.83
CA ALA A 49 4.75 -6.93 -1.95
C ALA A 49 5.99 -7.83 -1.86
N ASN A 50 6.66 -8.11 -2.99
CA ASN A 50 7.90 -8.86 -3.00
C ASN A 50 9.02 -8.15 -2.24
N ALA A 51 9.17 -6.84 -2.41
CA ALA A 51 10.12 -6.04 -1.65
C ALA A 51 9.82 -6.06 -0.15
N CYS A 52 8.53 -6.05 0.24
CA CYS A 52 8.10 -6.19 1.62
C CYS A 52 8.53 -7.54 2.20
N LEU A 53 8.19 -8.66 1.54
CA LEU A 53 8.57 -10.00 2.01
C LEU A 53 10.09 -10.17 2.11
N THR A 54 10.87 -9.66 1.14
CA THR A 54 12.34 -9.70 1.20
C THR A 54 12.91 -8.92 2.39
N ARG A 55 12.28 -7.81 2.80
CA ARG A 55 12.67 -7.09 4.01
C ARG A 55 12.33 -7.86 5.28
N VAL A 56 11.16 -8.51 5.31
CA VAL A 56 10.75 -9.38 6.43
C VAL A 56 11.73 -10.53 6.58
N GLU A 57 12.02 -11.26 5.50
CA GLU A 57 13.05 -12.33 5.49
C GLU A 57 14.39 -11.82 6.01
N SER A 58 14.84 -10.65 5.54
CA SER A 58 16.11 -10.07 5.98
C SER A 58 16.12 -9.70 7.46
N ALA A 59 15.01 -9.21 7.99
CA ALA A 59 14.86 -8.88 9.42
C ALA A 59 14.83 -10.14 10.31
N LEU A 60 14.39 -11.27 9.76
CA LEU A 60 14.34 -12.56 10.46
C LEU A 60 15.65 -13.33 10.39
N LYS A 61 16.59 -12.92 9.53
CA LYS A 61 17.91 -13.57 9.41
C LYS A 61 18.65 -13.80 10.73
N PRO A 62 18.66 -12.85 11.69
CA PRO A 62 19.34 -13.05 12.98
C PRO A 62 18.73 -14.13 13.85
N LEU A 63 17.50 -14.57 13.57
CA LEU A 63 16.79 -15.60 14.32
C LEU A 63 17.04 -17.01 13.76
N HIS A 64 17.78 -17.14 12.66
CA HIS A 64 18.14 -18.44 12.11
C HIS A 64 19.16 -19.18 12.98
N PRO A 65 19.37 -20.48 12.75
CA PRO A 65 20.44 -21.25 13.37
C PRO A 65 21.80 -20.52 13.28
N PRO A 66 22.63 -20.56 14.34
CA PRO A 66 22.50 -21.39 15.54
C PRO A 66 21.68 -20.76 16.68
N VAL A 67 21.09 -19.57 16.47
CA VAL A 67 20.37 -18.85 17.53
C VAL A 67 19.04 -19.54 17.88
N ASN A 68 18.38 -20.12 16.88
CA ASN A 68 17.16 -20.90 17.06
C ASN A 68 17.06 -22.02 16.02
N ASP A 69 17.35 -23.25 16.44
CA ASP A 69 17.34 -24.43 15.56
C ASP A 69 15.93 -24.84 15.11
N VAL A 70 14.89 -24.30 15.76
CA VAL A 70 13.49 -24.62 15.49
C VAL A 70 12.80 -23.52 14.66
N PHE A 71 13.51 -22.44 14.32
CA PHE A 71 12.98 -21.35 13.52
C PHE A 71 13.30 -21.53 12.03
N VAL A 72 12.26 -21.84 11.25
CA VAL A 72 12.36 -22.07 9.81
C VAL A 72 11.57 -21.01 9.06
N VAL A 73 12.20 -20.39 8.07
CA VAL A 73 11.56 -19.44 7.16
C VAL A 73 11.59 -20.04 5.76
N SER A 74 10.45 -20.14 5.09
CA SER A 74 10.37 -20.62 3.71
C SER A 74 9.51 -19.70 2.84
N ARG A 75 9.99 -19.44 1.62
CA ARG A 75 9.32 -18.60 0.63
C ARG A 75 8.78 -19.46 -0.50
N THR A 76 7.50 -19.33 -0.80
CA THR A 76 6.85 -19.97 -1.94
C THR A 76 6.49 -18.91 -2.97
N SER A 77 6.72 -19.17 -4.25
CA SER A 77 6.49 -18.21 -5.33
C SER A 77 5.11 -18.36 -6.01
N ASN A 78 4.37 -19.43 -5.73
CA ASN A 78 3.06 -19.71 -6.32
C ASN A 78 2.14 -20.53 -5.38
N PRO A 79 1.26 -19.89 -4.58
CA PRO A 79 1.09 -18.44 -4.42
C PRO A 79 2.26 -17.80 -3.65
N ASP A 80 2.54 -16.52 -3.95
CA ASP A 80 3.61 -15.75 -3.31
C ASP A 80 3.32 -15.60 -1.81
N SER A 81 4.07 -16.34 -1.00
CA SER A 81 3.86 -16.42 0.44
C SER A 81 5.15 -16.70 1.21
N LEU A 82 5.18 -16.21 2.45
CA LEU A 82 6.26 -16.43 3.40
C LEU A 82 5.72 -17.21 4.60
N LEU A 83 6.24 -18.40 4.83
CA LEU A 83 5.91 -19.25 5.97
C LEU A 83 7.01 -19.13 7.02
N LEU A 84 6.59 -18.89 8.26
CA LEU A 84 7.43 -18.83 9.45
C LEU A 84 7.00 -19.96 10.37
N SER A 85 7.80 -21.02 10.44
CA SER A 85 7.56 -22.15 11.33
C SER A 85 8.43 -22.01 12.57
N LEU A 86 7.80 -22.05 13.73
CA LEU A 86 8.41 -22.17 15.05
C LEU A 86 8.02 -23.53 15.65
N ALA A 87 8.65 -23.90 16.76
CA ALA A 87 8.45 -25.20 17.43
C ALA A 87 6.99 -25.66 17.58
N ALA A 88 6.08 -24.74 17.87
CA ALA A 88 4.68 -25.06 18.14
C ALA A 88 3.68 -24.33 17.22
N HIS A 89 4.16 -23.41 16.38
CA HIS A 89 3.32 -22.43 15.71
C HIS A 89 3.83 -22.08 14.33
N GLU A 90 2.91 -21.92 13.39
CA GLU A 90 3.20 -21.50 12.02
C GLU A 90 2.47 -20.20 11.71
N PHE A 91 3.20 -19.21 11.20
CA PHE A 91 2.65 -17.95 10.73
C PHE A 91 2.84 -17.87 9.22
N GLN A 92 1.83 -17.37 8.50
CA GLN A 92 1.91 -17.26 7.05
C GLN A 92 1.57 -15.85 6.59
N LEU A 93 2.44 -15.26 5.79
CA LEU A 93 2.16 -14.03 5.05
C LEU A 93 1.79 -14.40 3.61
N LYS A 94 0.58 -14.05 3.17
CA LYS A 94 0.09 -14.33 1.81
C LYS A 94 -0.09 -13.05 1.02
N VAL A 95 0.44 -13.00 -0.20
CA VAL A 95 0.24 -11.87 -1.11
C VAL A 95 -0.98 -12.13 -1.98
N LEU A 96 -2.05 -11.39 -1.73
CA LEU A 96 -3.26 -11.42 -2.53
C LEU A 96 -3.25 -10.32 -3.58
N VAL A 97 -2.70 -10.62 -4.76
CA VAL A 97 -2.52 -9.65 -5.86
C VAL A 97 -3.85 -9.06 -6.34
N ARG A 98 -4.91 -9.89 -6.42
CA ARG A 98 -6.24 -9.46 -6.90
C ARG A 98 -6.90 -8.42 -5.98
N SER A 99 -6.73 -8.58 -4.67
CA SER A 99 -7.26 -7.63 -3.68
C SER A 99 -6.24 -6.58 -3.23
N GLN A 100 -5.00 -6.65 -3.73
CA GLN A 100 -3.88 -5.80 -3.34
C GLN A 100 -3.64 -5.78 -1.82
N LYS A 101 -3.64 -6.97 -1.21
CA LYS A 101 -3.44 -7.16 0.23
C LYS A 101 -2.29 -8.09 0.52
N ILE A 102 -1.66 -7.89 1.67
CA ILE A 102 -0.80 -8.89 2.31
C ILE A 102 -1.55 -9.33 3.55
N GLU A 103 -1.94 -10.59 3.60
CA GLU A 103 -2.67 -11.17 4.73
C GLU A 103 -1.71 -11.91 5.65
N LEU A 104 -1.89 -11.74 6.95
CA LEU A 104 -1.16 -12.46 7.98
C LEU A 104 -2.10 -13.48 8.62
N GLU A 105 -1.79 -14.75 8.44
CA GLU A 105 -2.39 -15.84 9.19
C GLU A 105 -1.53 -16.13 10.41
N SER A 106 -2.14 -16.05 11.58
CA SER A 106 -1.48 -16.27 12.87
C SER A 106 -2.26 -17.31 13.68
N PRO A 107 -1.59 -18.26 14.32
CA PRO A 107 -2.25 -19.28 15.15
C PRO A 107 -2.75 -18.69 16.49
N VAL A 108 -2.31 -17.48 16.85
CA VAL A 108 -2.61 -16.83 18.13
C VAL A 108 -3.62 -15.69 17.97
N ARG A 109 -3.86 -15.21 16.75
CA ARG A 109 -4.82 -14.13 16.46
C ARG A 109 -5.72 -14.49 15.28
N THR A 110 -7.02 -14.62 15.54
CA THR A 110 -8.04 -14.71 14.50
C THR A 110 -8.34 -13.33 13.92
N THR A 111 -8.40 -13.22 12.60
CA THR A 111 -8.99 -12.07 11.90
C THR A 111 -10.49 -12.06 12.16
N ARG A 112 -10.97 -11.12 12.98
CA ARG A 112 -12.41 -10.81 13.10
C ARG A 112 -12.85 -9.88 11.99
#